data_AF-A0A2V8GMV1-F1
#
_entry.id   AF-A0A2V8GMV1-F1
#
_cell.length_a   1.000
_cell.length_b   1.000
_cell.length_c   1.000
_cell.angle_alpha   90.00
_cell.angle_beta   90.00
_cell.angle_gamma   90.00
#
_symmetry.space_group_name_H-M   'P 1'
#
loop_
_entity.id
_entity.type
_entity.pdbx_description
1 polymer ?
#
loop_
_entity_poly.entity_id
_entity_poly.type
_entity_poly.pdbx_seq_one_letter_code
_entity_poly.pdbx_strand_id
1 'polypeptide(L)'
;MLIRYIAACGTSLIILKLGNPLGWLRLFATDYLIGFIFLTGLFLTVAVLCARREAVIDRPYSFNRRAVFRAAAAAAYVIVVLGLLVSSHVLNMSLSGNRWWRFPVIFAAGLPFFASDEWMIRHLEPRWKCIGVALLTRGLLLAFLIAGVLILNRENVFLVLIAPLITLFWIGLWFAAGVVYKSTSDPYAAAIFSALVQGWAFAAWFVIL
;
A
#
# COMPACT_ATOMS: atom_id res chain seq x y z
N MET A 1 -11.48 -7.34 -13.68
CA MET A 1 -10.63 -6.62 -12.71
C MET A 1 -11.26 -6.62 -11.31
N LEU A 2 -12.48 -6.09 -11.14
CA LEU A 2 -13.12 -5.96 -9.83
C LEU A 2 -13.33 -7.30 -9.09
N ILE A 3 -13.79 -8.33 -9.79
CA ILE A 3 -13.99 -9.68 -9.23
C ILE A 3 -12.69 -10.23 -8.64
N ARG A 4 -11.56 -10.06 -9.34
CA ARG A 4 -10.23 -10.48 -8.85
C ARG A 4 -9.81 -9.69 -7.60
N TYR A 5 -10.18 -8.42 -7.52
CA TYR A 5 -9.92 -7.57 -6.35
C TYR A 5 -10.73 -8.03 -5.13
N ILE A 6 -12.04 -8.24 -5.31
CA ILE A 6 -12.92 -8.75 -4.26
C ILE A 6 -12.44 -10.13 -3.79
N ALA A 7 -12.08 -11.02 -4.72
CA ALA A 7 -11.54 -12.34 -4.41
C ALA A 7 -10.22 -12.25 -3.63
N ALA A 8 -9.29 -11.37 -4.03
CA ALA A 8 -8.03 -11.14 -3.33
C ALA A 8 -8.24 -10.61 -1.90
N CYS A 9 -9.14 -9.62 -1.71
CA CYS A 9 -9.48 -9.12 -0.39
C CYS A 9 -10.14 -10.21 0.47
N GLY A 10 -11.12 -10.95 -0.07
CA GLY A 10 -11.83 -12.00 0.65
C GLY A 10 -10.94 -13.16 1.06
N THR A 11 -10.09 -13.65 0.15
CA THR A 11 -9.11 -14.71 0.45
C THR A 11 -8.10 -14.27 1.49
N SER A 12 -7.64 -13.01 1.44
CA SER A 12 -6.75 -12.45 2.45
C SER A 12 -7.39 -12.42 3.83
N LEU A 13 -8.66 -12.05 3.96
CA LEU A 13 -9.39 -12.09 5.23
C LEU A 13 -9.50 -13.52 5.79
N ILE A 14 -9.79 -14.50 4.94
CA ILE A 14 -9.89 -15.92 5.34
C ILE A 14 -8.55 -16.41 5.87
N ILE A 15 -7.45 -16.11 5.17
CA ILE A 15 -6.10 -16.52 5.60
C ILE A 15 -5.72 -15.84 6.91
N LEU A 16 -6.00 -14.55 7.07
CA LEU A 16 -5.72 -13.84 8.31
C LEU A 16 -6.53 -14.34 9.50
N LYS A 17 -7.70 -14.96 9.26
CA LYS A 17 -8.44 -15.67 10.32
C LYS A 17 -7.72 -16.94 10.77
N LEU A 18 -7.08 -17.65 9.84
CA LEU A 18 -6.35 -18.89 10.13
C LEU A 18 -5.02 -18.63 10.84
N GLY A 19 -4.41 -17.47 10.58
CA GLY A 19 -3.23 -16.99 11.30
C GLY A 19 -2.58 -15.83 10.57
N ASN A 20 -2.13 -14.81 11.31
CA ASN A 20 -1.44 -13.69 10.71
C ASN A 20 0.03 -14.07 10.40
N PRO A 21 0.44 -14.18 9.13
CA PRO A 21 1.82 -14.55 8.78
C PRO A 21 2.85 -13.53 9.26
N LEU A 22 2.43 -12.27 9.45
CA LEU A 22 3.29 -11.20 9.95
C LEU A 22 3.10 -10.92 11.44
N GLY A 23 2.30 -11.73 12.16
CA GLY A 23 2.06 -11.57 13.60
C GLY A 23 3.33 -11.68 14.46
N TRP A 24 4.41 -12.29 13.94
CA TRP A 24 5.71 -12.32 14.61
C TRP A 24 6.39 -10.95 14.75
N LEU A 25 5.99 -9.94 13.94
CA LEU A 25 6.59 -8.61 13.97
C LEU A 25 6.12 -7.77 15.17
N ARG A 26 5.04 -8.18 15.86
CA ARG A 26 4.47 -7.50 17.03
C ARG A 26 4.31 -5.99 16.81
N LEU A 27 3.72 -5.61 15.68
CA LEU A 27 3.29 -4.24 15.35
C LEU A 27 1.89 -3.92 15.93
N PHE A 28 1.38 -4.72 16.88
CA PHE A 28 0.08 -4.53 17.55
C PHE A 28 -1.06 -4.42 16.53
N ALA A 29 -1.66 -3.24 16.37
CA ALA A 29 -2.77 -3.00 15.44
C ALA A 29 -2.32 -3.05 13.96
N THR A 30 -1.05 -2.77 13.67
CA THR A 30 -0.56 -2.68 12.30
C THR A 30 -0.23 -4.05 11.70
N ASP A 31 -0.04 -5.09 12.53
CA ASP A 31 0.26 -6.44 12.02
C ASP A 31 -0.86 -6.97 11.14
N TYR A 32 -2.11 -6.77 11.57
CA TYR A 32 -3.28 -7.20 10.80
C TYR A 32 -3.41 -6.39 9.51
N LEU A 33 -3.22 -5.07 9.59
CA LEU A 33 -3.26 -4.17 8.45
C LEU A 33 -2.19 -4.53 7.39
N ILE A 34 -0.93 -4.67 7.81
CA ILE A 34 0.19 -4.98 6.91
C ILE A 34 0.04 -6.39 6.36
N GLY A 35 -0.37 -7.36 7.17
CA GLY A 35 -0.70 -8.71 6.72
C GLY A 35 -1.79 -8.71 5.65
N PHE A 36 -2.85 -7.91 5.84
CA PHE A 36 -3.93 -7.77 4.88
C PHE A 36 -3.47 -7.14 3.56
N ILE A 37 -2.69 -6.06 3.63
CA ILE A 37 -2.13 -5.40 2.45
C ILE A 37 -1.20 -6.35 1.70
N PHE A 38 -0.32 -7.05 2.42
CA PHE A 38 0.64 -7.98 1.84
C PHE A 38 -0.05 -9.12 1.10
N LEU A 39 -0.97 -9.82 1.77
CA LEU A 39 -1.69 -10.94 1.17
C LEU A 39 -2.54 -10.46 -0.02
N THR A 40 -3.28 -9.37 0.14
CA THR A 40 -4.10 -8.80 -0.94
C THR A 40 -3.22 -8.44 -2.13
N GLY A 41 -2.09 -7.78 -1.89
CA GLY A 41 -1.12 -7.43 -2.92
C GLY A 41 -0.50 -8.64 -3.60
N LEU A 42 -0.19 -9.71 -2.86
CA LEU A 42 0.38 -10.94 -3.40
C LEU A 42 -0.65 -11.63 -4.32
N PHE A 43 -1.89 -11.80 -3.88
CA PHE A 43 -2.96 -12.37 -4.70
C PHE A 43 -3.24 -11.52 -5.95
N LEU A 44 -3.25 -10.20 -5.83
CA LEU A 44 -3.40 -9.30 -6.97
C LEU A 44 -2.23 -9.42 -7.94
N THR A 45 -0.99 -9.49 -7.44
CA THR A 45 0.21 -9.66 -8.26
C THR A 45 0.15 -10.98 -9.02
N VAL A 46 -0.17 -12.09 -8.35
CA VAL A 46 -0.37 -13.40 -8.99
C VAL A 46 -1.48 -13.34 -10.03
N ALA A 47 -2.62 -12.71 -9.71
CA ALA A 47 -3.74 -12.57 -10.65
C ALA A 47 -3.36 -11.75 -11.89
N VAL A 48 -2.50 -10.73 -11.76
CA VAL A 48 -1.98 -9.97 -12.90
C VAL A 48 -0.96 -10.79 -13.70
N LEU A 49 -0.08 -11.55 -13.04
CA LEU A 49 0.88 -12.42 -13.72
C LEU A 49 0.18 -13.53 -14.52
N CYS A 50 -0.85 -14.16 -13.95
CA CYS A 50 -1.68 -15.13 -14.68
C CYS A 50 -2.37 -14.48 -15.88
N ALA A 51 -2.94 -13.29 -15.71
CA ALA A 51 -3.60 -12.56 -16.79
C ALA A 51 -2.66 -12.15 -17.94
N ARG A 52 -1.39 -11.85 -17.62
CA ARG A 52 -0.34 -11.61 -18.62
C ARG A 52 -0.02 -12.89 -19.38
N ARG A 53 0.11 -14.02 -18.68
CA ARG A 53 0.41 -15.32 -19.29
C ARG A 53 -0.70 -15.79 -20.24
N GLU A 54 -1.94 -15.42 -19.95
CA GLU A 54 -3.13 -15.70 -20.77
C GLU A 54 -3.30 -14.74 -21.97
N ALA A 55 -2.32 -13.91 -22.30
CA ALA A 55 -2.31 -13.02 -23.47
C ALA A 55 -3.43 -11.94 -23.53
N VAL A 56 -4.00 -11.55 -22.37
CA VAL A 56 -4.96 -10.43 -22.30
C VAL A 56 -4.27 -9.07 -22.06
N ILE A 57 -2.99 -9.07 -21.63
CA ILE A 57 -2.22 -7.85 -21.32
C ILE A 57 -0.86 -7.88 -22.03
N ASP A 58 -0.87 -7.62 -23.33
CA ASP A 58 0.34 -7.49 -24.17
C ASP A 58 0.97 -6.11 -24.02
N ARG A 59 1.67 -5.81 -22.91
CA ARG A 59 2.61 -4.67 -22.87
C ARG A 59 3.86 -4.95 -22.02
N PRO A 60 5.07 -4.88 -22.62
CA PRO A 60 6.33 -4.93 -21.89
C PRO A 60 6.57 -3.59 -21.19
N TYR A 61 6.55 -3.57 -19.86
CA TYR A 61 7.06 -2.41 -19.13
C TYR A 61 8.55 -2.63 -18.93
N SER A 62 9.35 -1.73 -19.51
CA SER A 62 10.78 -1.70 -19.26
C SER A 62 11.00 -1.17 -17.84
N PHE A 63 11.52 -2.01 -16.96
CA PHE A 63 11.99 -1.58 -15.64
C PHE A 63 13.14 -0.59 -15.83
N ASN A 64 12.90 0.69 -15.59
CA ASN A 64 13.90 1.73 -15.80
C ASN A 64 14.59 2.09 -14.48
N ARG A 65 15.84 1.64 -14.31
CA ARG A 65 16.63 1.91 -13.09
C ARG A 65 16.72 3.42 -12.75
N ARG A 66 16.80 4.29 -13.77
CA ARG A 66 16.84 5.75 -13.56
C ARG A 66 15.50 6.29 -13.05
N ALA A 67 14.39 5.74 -13.53
CA ALA A 67 13.05 6.09 -13.05
C ALA A 67 12.87 5.69 -11.58
N VAL A 68 13.32 4.49 -11.22
CA VAL A 68 13.29 3.99 -9.84
C VAL A 68 14.12 4.87 -8.91
N PHE A 69 15.33 5.26 -9.33
CA PHE A 69 16.18 6.14 -8.51
C PHE A 69 15.55 7.52 -8.30
N ARG A 70 14.95 8.11 -9.35
CA ARG A 70 14.21 9.38 -9.23
C ARG A 70 13.01 9.27 -8.30
N ALA A 71 12.26 8.18 -8.37
CA ALA A 71 11.14 7.92 -7.48
C ALA A 71 11.57 7.73 -6.02
N ALA A 72 12.67 7.00 -5.79
CA ALA A 72 13.26 6.85 -4.46
C ALA A 72 13.74 8.20 -3.91
N ALA A 73 14.38 9.04 -4.72
CA ALA A 73 14.79 10.39 -4.33
C ALA A 73 13.58 11.29 -4.02
N ALA A 74 12.51 11.21 -4.82
CA ALA A 74 11.26 11.93 -4.56
C ALA A 74 10.60 11.45 -3.25
N ALA A 75 10.59 10.15 -2.98
CA ALA A 75 10.10 9.61 -1.72
C ALA A 75 10.95 10.10 -0.53
N ALA A 76 12.28 10.08 -0.66
CA ALA A 76 13.18 10.60 0.36
C ALA A 76 12.94 12.09 0.64
N TYR A 77 12.73 12.90 -0.41
CA TYR A 77 12.37 14.30 -0.27
C TYR A 77 11.05 14.48 0.52
N VAL A 78 10.00 13.73 0.17
CA VAL A 78 8.72 13.78 0.88
C VAL A 78 8.88 13.35 2.34
N ILE A 79 9.61 12.27 2.61
CA ILE A 79 9.88 11.75 3.95
C ILE A 79 10.64 12.78 4.79
N VAL A 80 11.67 13.41 4.23
CA VAL A 80 12.47 14.42 4.95
C VAL A 80 11.65 15.67 5.20
N VAL A 81 11.00 16.22 4.18
CA VAL A 81 10.22 17.47 4.33
C VAL A 81 9.06 17.28 5.30
N LEU A 82 8.24 16.24 5.12
CA LEU A 82 7.13 15.96 6.03
C LEU A 82 7.64 15.53 7.42
N GLY A 83 8.68 14.70 7.49
CA GLY A 83 9.27 14.27 8.75
C GLY A 83 9.78 15.44 9.58
N LEU A 84 10.46 16.41 8.96
CA LEU A 84 10.95 17.62 9.64
C LEU A 84 9.81 18.58 10.02
N LEU A 85 8.82 18.78 9.13
CA LEU A 85 7.67 19.63 9.42
C LEU A 85 6.82 19.09 10.57
N VAL A 86 6.61 17.77 10.63
CA VAL A 86 5.82 17.16 11.70
C VAL A 86 6.63 17.03 13.00
N SER A 87 7.93 16.75 12.90
CA SER A 87 8.83 16.72 14.05
C SER A 87 8.99 18.06 14.74
N SER A 88 8.82 19.17 14.02
CA SER A 88 8.89 20.52 14.61
C SER A 88 7.61 20.93 15.34
N HIS A 89 6.46 20.29 15.07
CA HIS A 89 5.17 20.79 15.56
C HIS A 89 4.40 19.85 16.49
N VAL A 90 4.47 18.52 16.34
CA VAL A 90 3.46 17.64 17.01
C VAL A 90 4.00 16.33 17.58
N LEU A 91 4.98 15.66 16.97
CA LEU A 91 5.46 14.35 17.43
C LEU A 91 6.92 14.11 16.98
N ASN A 92 7.76 13.50 17.81
CA ASN A 92 9.06 12.97 17.38
C ASN A 92 8.87 11.84 16.33
N MET A 93 8.64 12.23 15.07
CA MET A 93 8.50 11.38 13.89
C MET A 93 9.86 10.95 13.31
N SER A 94 10.94 11.09 14.07
CA SER A 94 12.19 10.46 13.68
C SER A 94 12.07 8.94 13.86
N LEU A 95 12.55 8.19 12.86
CA LEU A 95 12.82 6.77 13.03
C LEU A 95 13.95 6.67 14.07
N SER A 96 13.61 6.45 15.34
CA SER A 96 14.59 6.27 16.41
C SER A 96 14.61 4.80 16.87
N GLY A 97 15.81 4.30 17.17
CA GLY A 97 16.04 2.97 17.73
C GLY A 97 15.41 1.82 16.92
N ASN A 98 14.62 0.99 17.61
CA ASN A 98 14.02 -0.26 17.07
C ASN A 98 12.94 -0.03 15.99
N ARG A 99 12.73 1.21 15.52
CA ARG A 99 11.78 1.53 14.44
C ARG A 99 12.40 1.33 13.04
N TRP A 100 13.72 1.40 12.93
CA TRP A 100 14.44 1.28 11.65
C TRP A 100 14.31 -0.10 11.00
N TRP A 101 14.27 -1.19 11.77
CA TRP A 101 14.16 -2.53 11.21
C TRP A 101 12.76 -2.81 10.63
N ARG A 102 11.74 -2.09 11.09
CA ARG A 102 10.34 -2.26 10.65
C ARG A 102 10.12 -1.67 9.27
N PHE A 103 10.72 -0.50 9.01
CA PHE A 103 10.62 0.19 7.73
C PHE A 103 10.83 -0.72 6.49
N PRO A 104 11.94 -1.47 6.36
CA PRO A 104 12.15 -2.33 5.19
C PRO A 104 11.12 -3.46 5.08
N VAL A 105 10.63 -3.98 6.21
CA VAL A 105 9.60 -5.04 6.21
C VAL A 105 8.25 -4.50 5.77
N ILE A 106 7.83 -3.34 6.29
CA ILE A 106 6.56 -2.70 5.90
C ILE A 106 6.60 -2.27 4.44
N PHE A 107 7.75 -1.73 3.99
CA PHE A 107 8.00 -1.42 2.60
C PHE A 107 7.84 -2.67 1.71
N ALA A 108 8.54 -3.76 2.05
CA ALA A 108 8.47 -5.01 1.30
C ALA A 108 7.05 -5.60 1.27
N ALA A 109 6.32 -5.47 2.39
CA ALA A 109 4.94 -5.94 2.50
C ALA A 109 3.95 -5.12 1.66
N GLY A 110 4.16 -3.80 1.54
CA GLY A 110 3.31 -2.92 0.74
C GLY A 110 3.59 -2.97 -0.77
N LEU A 111 4.79 -3.37 -1.17
CA LEU A 111 5.22 -3.37 -2.57
C LEU A 111 4.30 -4.17 -3.52
N PRO A 112 3.92 -5.43 -3.24
CA PRO A 112 3.03 -6.20 -4.12
C PRO A 112 1.69 -5.50 -4.35
N PHE A 113 1.15 -4.88 -3.31
CA PHE A 113 -0.10 -4.15 -3.39
C PHE A 113 0.03 -2.94 -4.31
N PHE A 114 0.99 -2.06 -4.06
CA PHE A 114 1.16 -0.85 -4.88
C PHE A 114 1.57 -1.16 -6.32
N ALA A 115 2.39 -2.18 -6.56
CA ALA A 115 2.79 -2.58 -7.90
C ALA A 115 1.58 -3.10 -8.71
N SER A 116 0.81 -4.01 -8.12
CA SER A 116 -0.40 -4.53 -8.78
C SER A 116 -1.45 -3.44 -9.02
N ASP A 117 -1.59 -2.50 -8.08
CA ASP A 117 -2.52 -1.40 -8.17
C ASP A 117 -2.18 -0.42 -9.31
N GLU A 118 -0.92 0.01 -9.40
CA GLU A 118 -0.43 0.85 -10.49
C GLU A 118 -0.59 0.15 -11.85
N TRP A 119 -0.40 -1.16 -11.92
CA TRP A 119 -0.65 -1.90 -13.17
C TRP A 119 -2.11 -1.99 -13.55
N MET A 120 -2.99 -2.26 -12.59
CA MET A 120 -4.39 -2.49 -12.91
C MET A 120 -5.14 -1.19 -13.19
N ILE A 121 -4.80 -0.10 -12.50
CA ILE A 121 -5.59 1.15 -12.54
C ILE A 121 -5.03 2.17 -13.54
N ARG A 122 -3.71 2.28 -13.68
CA ARG A 122 -3.07 3.40 -14.41
C ARG A 122 -3.30 3.38 -15.93
N HIS A 123 -3.74 2.25 -16.46
CA HIS A 123 -4.00 2.03 -17.88
C HIS A 123 -5.45 2.26 -18.30
N LEU A 124 -6.34 2.56 -17.34
CA LEU A 124 -7.74 2.81 -17.61
C LEU A 124 -7.91 4.20 -18.24
N GLU A 125 -8.31 4.24 -19.50
CA GLU A 125 -8.77 5.46 -20.16
C GLU A 125 -10.31 5.43 -20.31
N PRO A 126 -11.01 6.58 -20.21
CA PRO A 126 -10.53 7.93 -19.88
C PRO A 126 -10.24 8.15 -18.38
N ARG A 127 -9.55 9.25 -18.04
CA ARG A 127 -9.09 9.60 -16.67
C ARG A 127 -10.16 9.53 -15.58
N TRP A 128 -11.41 9.89 -15.88
CA TRP A 128 -12.52 9.80 -14.93
C TRP A 128 -12.80 8.36 -14.48
N LYS A 129 -12.67 7.38 -15.40
CA LYS A 129 -12.77 5.95 -15.06
C LYS A 129 -11.61 5.51 -14.18
N CYS A 130 -10.40 5.99 -14.46
CA CYS A 130 -9.21 5.71 -13.64
C CYS A 130 -9.41 6.19 -12.19
N ILE A 131 -9.88 7.43 -12.00
CA ILE A 131 -10.17 7.99 -10.67
C ILE A 131 -11.31 7.22 -10.01
N GLY A 132 -12.39 6.93 -10.73
CA GLY A 132 -13.52 6.16 -10.20
C GLY A 132 -13.10 4.77 -9.70
N VAL A 133 -12.29 4.05 -10.47
CA VAL A 133 -11.77 2.72 -10.07
C VAL A 133 -10.75 2.83 -8.93
N ALA A 134 -9.92 3.88 -8.90
CA ALA A 134 -9.04 4.15 -7.77
C ALA A 134 -9.84 4.35 -6.48
N LEU A 135 -10.81 5.25 -6.47
CA LEU A 135 -11.64 5.49 -5.28
C LEU A 135 -12.43 4.24 -4.88
N LEU A 136 -12.98 3.51 -5.85
CA LEU A 136 -13.76 2.31 -5.60
C LEU A 136 -12.91 1.16 -5.02
N THR A 137 -11.69 0.94 -5.52
CA THR A 137 -10.78 -0.06 -4.95
C THR A 137 -10.38 0.29 -3.52
N ARG A 138 -10.13 1.57 -3.21
CA ARG A 138 -9.85 2.01 -1.82
C ARG A 138 -11.07 1.87 -0.92
N GLY A 139 -12.26 2.21 -1.42
CA GLY A 139 -13.52 2.01 -0.70
C GLY A 139 -13.77 0.54 -0.38
N LEU A 140 -13.53 -0.36 -1.35
CA LEU A 140 -13.61 -1.81 -1.12
C LEU A 140 -12.55 -2.28 -0.13
N LEU A 141 -11.32 -1.82 -0.26
CA LEU A 141 -10.25 -2.21 0.65
C LEU A 141 -10.56 -1.77 2.08
N LEU A 142 -11.10 -0.56 2.28
CA LEU A 142 -11.60 -0.07 3.56
C LEU A 142 -12.76 -0.92 4.09
N ALA A 143 -13.75 -1.21 3.25
CA ALA A 143 -14.92 -2.01 3.64
C ALA A 143 -14.51 -3.42 4.08
N PHE A 144 -13.63 -4.09 3.32
CA PHE A 144 -13.09 -5.40 3.68
C PHE A 144 -12.23 -5.34 4.93
N LEU A 145 -11.42 -4.29 5.11
CA LEU A 145 -10.62 -4.11 6.33
C LEU A 145 -11.52 -3.95 7.56
N ILE A 146 -12.53 -3.08 7.51
CA ILE A 146 -13.48 -2.87 8.61
C ILE A 146 -14.25 -4.15 8.90
N ALA A 147 -14.79 -4.82 7.86
CA ALA A 147 -15.50 -6.07 8.02
C ALA A 147 -14.61 -7.16 8.63
N GLY A 148 -13.36 -7.27 8.16
CA GLY A 148 -12.36 -8.17 8.70
C GLY A 148 -12.08 -7.95 10.18
N VAL A 149 -11.89 -6.69 10.59
CA VAL A 149 -11.66 -6.36 12.01
C VAL A 149 -12.90 -6.65 12.86
N LEU A 150 -14.09 -6.19 12.45
CA LEU A 150 -15.31 -6.33 13.25
C LEU A 150 -15.79 -7.78 13.39
N ILE A 151 -15.60 -8.60 12.35
CA ILE A 151 -16.11 -9.97 12.29
C ILE A 151 -15.04 -10.97 12.76
N LEU A 152 -13.77 -10.79 12.36
CA LEU A 152 -12.74 -11.81 12.50
C LEU A 152 -11.70 -11.50 13.59
N ASN A 153 -11.44 -10.23 13.89
CA ASN A 153 -10.38 -9.83 14.83
C ASN A 153 -10.80 -8.64 15.71
N ARG A 154 -11.76 -8.88 16.61
CA ARG A 154 -12.31 -7.86 17.53
C ARG A 154 -11.27 -7.24 18.47
N GLU A 155 -10.14 -7.89 18.68
CA GLU A 155 -9.06 -7.35 19.51
C GLU A 155 -8.43 -6.10 18.88
N ASN A 156 -8.56 -5.92 17.56
CA ASN A 156 -8.01 -4.78 16.81
C ASN A 156 -9.05 -3.71 16.48
N VAL A 157 -10.14 -3.57 17.25
CA VAL A 157 -11.22 -2.59 16.98
C VAL A 157 -10.71 -1.15 16.83
N PHE A 158 -9.59 -0.78 17.47
CA PHE A 158 -8.95 0.52 17.28
C PHE A 158 -8.60 0.81 15.80
N LEU A 159 -8.30 -0.23 15.01
CA LEU A 159 -8.06 -0.10 13.58
C LEU A 159 -9.28 0.43 12.83
N VAL A 160 -10.51 0.16 13.29
CA VAL A 160 -11.74 0.67 12.67
C VAL A 160 -11.77 2.20 12.71
N LEU A 161 -11.25 2.81 13.78
CA LEU A 161 -11.20 4.26 13.95
C LEU A 161 -10.16 4.91 13.04
N ILE A 162 -9.01 4.25 12.87
CA ILE A 162 -7.88 4.78 12.07
C ILE A 162 -7.99 4.40 10.58
N ALA A 163 -8.69 3.34 10.23
CA ALA A 163 -8.82 2.85 8.85
C ALA A 163 -9.32 3.91 7.83
N PRO A 164 -10.30 4.77 8.15
CA PRO A 164 -10.69 5.86 7.27
C PRO A 164 -9.54 6.85 7.01
N LEU A 165 -8.77 7.20 8.05
CA LEU A 165 -7.61 8.09 7.93
C LEU A 165 -6.52 7.46 7.04
N ILE A 166 -6.25 6.17 7.21
CA ILE A 166 -5.31 5.41 6.35
C ILE A 166 -5.78 5.40 4.90
N THR A 167 -7.09 5.23 4.68
CA THR A 167 -7.66 5.22 3.34
C THR A 167 -7.52 6.58 2.67
N LEU A 168 -7.78 7.67 3.39
CA LEU A 168 -7.52 9.03 2.91
C LEU A 168 -6.04 9.24 2.57
N PHE A 169 -5.14 8.76 3.43
CA PHE A 169 -3.70 8.78 3.17
C PHE A 169 -3.36 8.03 1.87
N TRP A 170 -3.90 6.83 1.64
CA TRP A 170 -3.69 6.08 0.40
C TRP A 170 -4.26 6.74 -0.85
N ILE A 171 -5.38 7.45 -0.72
CA ILE A 171 -5.94 8.24 -1.82
C ILE A 171 -4.96 9.37 -2.17
N GLY A 172 -4.49 10.13 -1.18
CA GLY A 172 -3.49 11.18 -1.38
C GLY A 172 -2.18 10.63 -1.98
N LEU A 173 -1.74 9.48 -1.48
CA LEU A 173 -0.54 8.80 -1.97
C LEU A 173 -0.68 8.37 -3.44
N TRP A 174 -1.85 7.89 -3.85
CA TRP A 174 -2.11 7.53 -5.25
C TRP A 174 -2.06 8.75 -6.20
N PHE A 175 -2.54 9.92 -5.74
CA PHE A 175 -2.38 11.16 -6.50
C PHE A 175 -0.90 11.57 -6.62
N ALA A 176 -0.14 11.50 -5.53
CA ALA A 176 1.29 11.81 -5.50
C ALA A 176 2.11 10.86 -6.38
N ALA A 177 1.87 9.54 -6.26
CA ALA A 177 2.43 8.51 -7.14
C ALA A 177 2.07 8.78 -8.60
N GLY A 178 0.90 9.36 -8.83
CA GLY A 178 0.48 9.79 -10.13
C GLY A 178 1.25 10.95 -10.75
N VAL A 179 1.79 11.85 -9.93
CA VAL A 179 2.72 12.89 -10.37
C VAL A 179 4.07 12.24 -10.74
N VAL A 180 4.56 11.32 -9.90
CA VAL A 180 5.79 10.56 -10.18
C VAL A 180 5.67 9.78 -11.49
N TYR A 181 4.56 9.06 -11.69
CA TYR A 181 4.29 8.31 -12.92
C TYR A 181 4.29 9.19 -14.17
N LYS A 182 3.75 10.41 -14.11
CA LYS A 182 3.81 11.35 -15.25
C LYS A 182 5.24 11.75 -15.61
N SER A 183 6.13 11.84 -14.63
CA SER A 183 7.53 12.23 -14.83
C SER A 183 8.43 11.05 -15.23
N THR A 184 8.12 9.84 -14.75
CA THR A 184 8.94 8.64 -14.99
C THR A 184 8.42 7.74 -16.10
N SER A 185 7.12 7.80 -16.40
CA SER A 185 6.40 6.87 -17.28
C SER A 185 6.60 5.39 -16.90
N ASP A 186 6.96 5.10 -15.65
CA ASP A 186 7.24 3.76 -15.14
C ASP A 186 6.33 3.45 -13.94
N PRO A 187 5.45 2.43 -14.02
CA PRO A 187 4.55 2.07 -12.92
C PRO A 187 5.29 1.48 -11.72
N TYR A 188 6.44 0.82 -11.92
CA TYR A 188 7.25 0.31 -10.82
C TYR A 188 7.84 1.45 -10.01
N ALA A 189 8.26 2.54 -10.68
CA ALA A 189 8.79 3.71 -10.00
C ALA A 189 7.70 4.37 -9.12
N ALA A 190 6.48 4.50 -9.63
CA ALA A 190 5.34 5.01 -8.85
C ALA A 190 4.98 4.09 -7.66
N ALA A 191 5.01 2.77 -7.85
CA ALA A 191 4.77 1.80 -6.79
C ALA A 191 5.84 1.84 -5.69
N ILE A 192 7.13 1.95 -6.07
CA ILE A 192 8.24 2.09 -5.12
C ILE A 192 8.11 3.39 -4.32
N PHE A 193 7.77 4.50 -4.97
CA PHE A 193 7.49 5.75 -4.29
C PHE A 193 6.40 5.58 -3.22
N SER A 194 5.26 4.99 -3.60
CA SER A 194 4.14 4.74 -2.67
C SER A 194 4.54 3.84 -1.51
N ALA A 195 5.20 2.72 -1.81
CA ALA A 195 5.63 1.78 -0.79
C ALA A 195 6.64 2.39 0.19
N LEU A 196 7.58 3.23 -0.29
CA LEU A 196 8.56 3.91 0.57
C LEU A 196 7.86 4.91 1.51
N VAL A 197 6.98 5.76 0.97
CA VAL A 197 6.28 6.77 1.76
C VAL A 197 5.33 6.12 2.77
N GLN A 198 4.58 5.08 2.39
CA GLN A 198 3.77 4.32 3.34
C GLN A 198 4.63 3.63 4.39
N GLY A 199 5.70 2.96 3.97
CA GLY A 199 6.60 2.22 4.86
C GLY A 199 7.15 3.13 5.95
N TRP A 200 7.56 4.35 5.58
CA TRP A 200 7.98 5.37 6.53
C TRP A 200 6.84 5.84 7.41
N ALA A 201 5.70 6.23 6.84
CA ALA A 201 4.56 6.76 7.58
C ALA A 201 4.06 5.77 8.64
N PHE A 202 3.91 4.49 8.29
CA PHE A 202 3.46 3.47 9.24
C PHE A 202 4.53 3.13 10.29
N ALA A 203 5.81 3.08 9.91
CA ALA A 203 6.89 2.89 10.88
C ALA A 203 7.01 4.07 11.87
N ALA A 204 6.65 5.29 11.45
CA ALA A 204 6.67 6.48 12.27
C ALA A 204 5.40 6.64 13.14
N TRP A 205 4.21 6.31 12.60
CA TRP A 205 2.92 6.47 13.28
C TRP A 205 2.64 5.40 14.33
N PHE A 206 2.99 4.15 14.07
CA PHE A 206 2.65 3.05 14.97
C PHE A 206 3.79 2.77 15.96
N VAL A 207 3.71 3.46 17.10
CA VAL A 207 4.64 3.32 18.24
C VAL A 207 4.17 2.16 19.14
N ILE A 208 5.11 1.33 19.59
CA ILE A 208 4.86 0.38 20.68
C ILE A 208 4.67 1.19 21.97
N LEU A 209 3.53 1.05 22.63
CA LEU A 209 3.42 1.28 24.07
C LEU A 209 3.95 0.04 24.80
#